data_AF-Q2JGJ7-F1
#
_entry.id   AF-Q2JGJ7-F1
#
_cell.length_a   1.000
_cell.length_b   1.000
_cell.length_c   1.000
_cell.angle_alpha   90.00
_cell.angle_beta   90.00
_cell.angle_gamma   90.00
#
_symmetry.space_group_name_H-M   'P 1'
#
loop_
_entity.id
_entity.type
_entity.pdbx_description
1 polymer ?
#
loop_
_entity_poly.entity_id
_entity_poly.type
_entity_poly.pdbx_seq_one_letter_code
_entity_poly.pdbx_strand_id
1 'polypeptide(L)'
;MVARAGLIEQLRAGIAEREERLAGQERRVEELAAEVDRLRRAGSRNSGNPSLPPSSDGVLPGRVGPNRAERRAAGGGKKKRGKQPGRTGGRWLGGRTRTGSRRIFRSGCVTVGCRWPGRGRRGSPVRTSPTMSNRPGSTVTQHDLYRVVCGCGRRHVAARPGGVTGLGVVARRLDDLDLLREVLAYLVLLTEPIDGLPGWWCPHGPSRTKAGPPGGHGNHGIAHGITGPAALLALALLDGVRVDGQEQALRTICQWLDTWRRPASEGSWWPEFVTLDDLDCGEPRQRGPLRPSWCYGAPGIARTQQLAARALGDTTREHLAETAFAACIRDPAQLARLTEPGLCHGTAGLLATARRIAADARTPIALAPLLRLHQDTAAAADASPGFLDGSAGAELAVAGTTTSWDACLLLC
;
A
#
# COMPACT_ATOMS: atom_id res chain seq x y z
N MET A 1 47.16 38.97 -3.28
CA MET A 1 46.07 39.71 -3.96
C MET A 1 45.64 39.06 -5.28
N VAL A 2 46.56 38.56 -6.11
CA VAL A 2 46.26 37.98 -7.45
C VAL A 2 45.31 36.76 -7.41
N ALA A 3 45.49 35.83 -6.48
CA ALA A 3 44.64 34.63 -6.38
C ALA A 3 43.16 34.93 -6.01
N ARG A 4 42.90 36.03 -5.28
CA ARG A 4 41.55 36.44 -4.89
C ARG A 4 40.80 37.10 -6.05
N ALA A 5 41.52 37.76 -6.96
CA ALA A 5 40.95 38.35 -8.17
C ALA A 5 40.48 37.26 -9.16
N GLY A 6 41.29 36.19 -9.36
CA GLY A 6 40.92 35.07 -10.23
C GLY A 6 39.69 34.30 -9.75
N LEU A 7 39.51 34.13 -8.43
CA LEU A 7 38.32 33.50 -7.88
C LEU A 7 37.05 34.35 -8.09
N ILE A 8 37.16 35.69 -8.01
CA ILE A 8 36.03 36.60 -8.24
C ILE A 8 35.58 36.55 -9.71
N GLU A 9 36.51 36.46 -10.66
CA GLU A 9 36.16 36.31 -12.08
C GLU A 9 35.49 34.97 -12.39
N GLN A 10 36.00 33.87 -11.81
CA GLN A 10 35.37 32.55 -11.95
C GLN A 10 33.94 32.53 -11.37
N LEU A 11 33.73 33.17 -10.22
CA LEU A 11 32.40 33.27 -9.62
C LEU A 11 31.45 34.13 -10.48
N ARG A 12 31.93 35.24 -11.06
CA ARG A 12 31.12 36.09 -11.96
C ARG A 12 30.73 35.35 -13.23
N ALA A 13 31.65 34.61 -13.84
CA ALA A 13 31.35 33.78 -15.01
C ALA A 13 30.30 32.70 -14.68
N GLY A 14 30.45 32.03 -13.53
CA GLY A 14 29.48 31.04 -13.06
C GLY A 14 28.11 31.61 -12.66
N ILE A 15 28.02 32.90 -12.31
CA ILE A 15 26.73 33.58 -12.06
C ILE A 15 26.06 33.90 -13.39
N ALA A 16 26.79 34.44 -14.37
CA ALA A 16 26.26 34.75 -15.69
C ALA A 16 25.70 33.50 -16.40
N GLU A 17 26.41 32.36 -16.33
CA GLU A 17 25.92 31.09 -16.89
C GLU A 17 24.63 30.60 -16.21
N ARG A 18 24.51 30.80 -14.89
CA ARG A 18 23.30 30.43 -14.14
C ARG A 18 22.12 31.34 -14.48
N GLU A 19 22.36 32.63 -14.66
CA GLU A 19 21.32 33.60 -15.06
C GLU A 19 20.79 33.30 -16.47
N GLU A 20 21.66 32.95 -17.41
CA GLU A 20 21.23 32.54 -18.76
C GLU A 20 20.38 31.26 -18.74
N ARG A 21 20.78 30.27 -17.91
CA ARG A 21 20.00 29.05 -17.70
C ARG A 21 18.64 29.32 -17.06
N LEU A 22 18.57 30.22 -16.07
CA LEU A 22 17.32 30.62 -15.42
C LEU A 22 16.38 31.30 -16.43
N ALA A 23 16.89 32.25 -17.22
CA ALA A 23 16.10 32.89 -18.26
C ALA A 23 15.58 31.89 -19.32
N GLY A 24 16.38 30.87 -19.65
CA GLY A 24 15.96 29.77 -20.53
C GLY A 24 14.88 28.87 -19.91
N GLN A 25 14.93 28.63 -18.60
CA GLN A 25 13.91 27.87 -17.87
C GLN A 25 12.60 28.66 -17.75
N GLU A 26 12.66 29.97 -17.48
CA GLU A 26 11.50 30.85 -17.39
C GLU A 26 10.71 30.87 -18.71
N ARG A 27 11.40 31.02 -19.86
CA ARG A 27 10.76 30.94 -21.19
C ARG A 27 10.04 29.61 -21.43
N ARG A 28 10.65 28.48 -21.03
CA ARG A 28 10.04 27.15 -21.14
C ARG A 28 8.82 27.00 -20.22
N VAL A 29 8.85 27.58 -19.03
CA VAL A 29 7.71 27.56 -18.11
C VAL A 29 6.55 28.35 -18.68
N GLU A 30 6.79 29.51 -19.28
CA GLU A 30 5.74 30.30 -19.94
C GLU A 30 5.14 29.56 -21.15
N GLU A 31 5.97 28.94 -21.99
CA GLU A 31 5.52 28.16 -23.14
C GLU A 31 4.66 26.95 -22.70
N LEU A 32 5.11 26.20 -21.70
CA LEU A 32 4.37 25.08 -21.14
C LEU A 32 3.07 25.53 -20.46
N ALA A 33 3.06 26.67 -19.77
CA ALA A 33 1.86 27.23 -19.16
C ALA A 33 0.82 27.59 -20.23
N ALA A 34 1.25 28.20 -21.34
CA ALA A 34 0.37 28.51 -22.46
C ALA A 34 -0.23 27.26 -23.11
N GLU A 35 0.55 26.18 -23.23
CA GLU A 35 0.09 24.91 -23.78
C GLU A 35 -0.88 24.18 -22.83
N VAL A 36 -0.60 24.18 -21.51
CA VAL A 36 -1.53 23.64 -20.51
C VAL A 36 -2.88 24.37 -20.55
N ASP A 37 -2.88 25.70 -20.69
CA ASP A 37 -4.11 26.47 -20.82
C ASP A 37 -4.86 26.21 -22.12
N ARG A 38 -4.13 25.94 -23.22
CA ARG A 38 -4.73 25.50 -24.49
C ARG A 38 -5.39 24.13 -24.34
N LEU A 39 -4.69 23.17 -23.74
CA LEU A 39 -5.18 21.81 -23.52
C LEU A 39 -6.35 21.78 -22.53
N ARG A 40 -6.33 22.60 -21.48
CA ARG A 40 -7.48 22.75 -20.57
C ARG A 40 -8.70 23.33 -21.28
N ARG A 41 -8.51 24.34 -22.13
CA ARG A 41 -9.57 24.87 -22.99
C ARG A 41 -10.10 23.79 -23.94
N ALA A 42 -9.24 22.99 -24.56
CA ALA A 42 -9.64 21.87 -25.41
C ALA A 42 -10.39 20.77 -24.64
N GLY A 43 -9.93 20.38 -23.45
CA GLY A 43 -10.56 19.38 -22.60
C GLY A 43 -11.92 19.83 -22.04
N SER A 44 -12.10 21.14 -21.83
CA SER A 44 -13.40 21.72 -21.41
C SER A 44 -14.47 21.69 -22.52
N ARG A 45 -14.10 21.37 -23.76
CA ARG A 45 -15.01 21.32 -24.94
C ARG A 45 -15.72 19.99 -25.14
N ASN A 46 -15.67 19.06 -24.17
CA ASN A 46 -16.32 17.77 -24.33
C ASN A 46 -17.83 17.85 -24.00
N SER A 47 -18.63 18.32 -24.96
CA SER A 47 -20.10 18.17 -24.95
C SER A 47 -20.55 17.40 -26.18
N GLY A 48 -21.15 16.22 -25.97
CA GLY A 48 -21.79 15.43 -27.01
C GLY A 48 -23.03 16.11 -27.58
N ASN A 49 -22.85 17.07 -28.48
CA ASN A 49 -23.93 17.58 -29.33
C ASN A 49 -23.36 18.04 -30.70
N PRO A 50 -23.66 17.35 -31.81
CA PRO A 50 -22.93 17.51 -33.09
C PRO A 50 -23.50 18.61 -34.01
N SER A 51 -24.07 19.70 -33.48
CA SER A 51 -24.89 20.64 -34.27
C SER A 51 -24.50 22.12 -34.13
N LEU A 52 -23.19 22.45 -34.14
CA LEU A 52 -22.72 23.84 -34.23
C LEU A 52 -21.77 24.05 -35.43
N PRO A 53 -21.94 25.14 -36.19
CA PRO A 53 -21.10 25.43 -37.36
C PRO A 53 -19.72 26.00 -36.97
N PRO A 54 -18.66 25.77 -37.79
CA PRO A 54 -17.27 26.15 -37.50
C PRO A 54 -17.02 27.65 -37.31
N SER A 55 -17.93 28.52 -37.74
CA SER A 55 -17.82 29.98 -37.62
C SER A 55 -18.09 30.52 -36.20
N SER A 56 -18.39 29.65 -35.23
CA SER A 56 -18.76 30.04 -33.86
C SER A 56 -17.59 30.00 -32.87
N ASP A 57 -16.39 29.63 -33.32
CA ASP A 57 -15.24 29.23 -32.48
C ASP A 57 -14.56 30.37 -31.71
N GLY A 58 -14.98 31.63 -31.91
CA GLY A 58 -14.33 32.81 -31.31
C GLY A 58 -15.15 33.60 -30.29
N VAL A 59 -16.45 33.33 -30.09
CA VAL A 59 -17.37 34.32 -29.47
C VAL A 59 -17.97 33.90 -28.12
N LEU A 60 -17.79 32.67 -27.66
CA LEU A 60 -18.42 32.21 -26.42
C LEU A 60 -17.46 32.20 -25.22
N PRO A 61 -17.67 33.06 -24.19
CA PRO A 61 -16.88 33.01 -22.97
C PRO A 61 -17.12 31.68 -22.25
N GLY A 62 -16.04 31.05 -21.79
CA GLY A 62 -16.13 29.85 -20.95
C GLY A 62 -17.06 30.09 -19.76
N ARG A 63 -17.98 29.17 -19.49
CA ARG A 63 -18.85 29.27 -18.31
C ARG A 63 -17.98 29.29 -17.06
N VAL A 64 -17.98 30.40 -16.34
CA VAL A 64 -17.49 30.45 -14.96
C VAL A 64 -18.41 29.54 -14.14
N GLY A 65 -17.83 28.55 -13.46
CA GLY A 65 -18.58 27.66 -12.57
C GLY A 65 -19.31 28.46 -11.48
N PRO A 66 -20.48 28.01 -11.01
CA PRO A 66 -21.32 28.81 -10.13
C PRO A 66 -20.63 29.07 -8.79
N ASN A 67 -20.57 30.35 -8.39
CA ASN A 67 -20.02 30.77 -7.11
C ASN A 67 -20.93 30.28 -5.96
N ARG A 68 -20.37 29.48 -5.05
CA ARG A 68 -21.11 28.86 -3.92
C ARG A 68 -21.68 29.88 -2.93
N ALA A 69 -21.20 31.12 -2.95
CA ALA A 69 -21.61 32.18 -2.04
C ALA A 69 -23.02 32.74 -2.36
N GLU A 70 -23.38 32.89 -3.63
CA GLU A 70 -24.65 33.54 -4.03
C GLU A 70 -25.89 32.64 -3.82
N ARG A 71 -25.71 31.31 -3.82
CA ARG A 71 -26.81 30.36 -3.55
C ARG A 71 -27.32 30.38 -2.11
N ARG A 72 -26.57 30.95 -1.16
CA ARG A 72 -27.01 31.06 0.24
C ARG A 72 -27.85 32.31 0.50
N ALA A 73 -27.83 33.29 -0.39
CA ALA A 73 -28.50 34.58 -0.18
C ALA A 73 -29.88 34.71 -0.85
N ALA A 74 -30.20 33.91 -1.88
CA ALA A 74 -31.47 34.02 -2.61
C ALA A 74 -32.23 32.68 -2.61
N GLY A 75 -33.23 32.54 -1.74
CA GLY A 75 -34.07 31.34 -1.75
C GLY A 75 -35.11 31.18 -0.64
N GLY A 76 -35.61 32.26 -0.03
CA GLY A 76 -36.84 32.21 0.74
C GLY A 76 -38.05 32.20 -0.20
N GLY A 77 -38.74 31.07 -0.34
CA GLY A 77 -39.96 31.01 -1.16
C GLY A 77 -40.59 29.63 -1.24
N LYS A 78 -41.67 29.43 -0.48
CA LYS A 78 -42.55 28.24 -0.57
C LYS A 78 -43.20 28.16 -1.96
N LYS A 79 -43.01 27.07 -2.71
CA LYS A 79 -43.91 26.66 -3.80
C LYS A 79 -44.28 25.17 -3.70
N LYS A 80 -45.57 24.91 -3.88
CA LYS A 80 -46.27 23.62 -3.71
C LYS A 80 -45.81 22.57 -4.73
N ARG A 81 -45.68 21.32 -4.29
CA ARG A 81 -45.34 20.13 -5.10
C ARG A 81 -46.50 19.73 -6.01
N GLY A 82 -46.30 19.77 -7.32
CA GLY A 82 -47.04 18.94 -8.27
C GLY A 82 -46.43 17.53 -8.30
N LYS A 83 -47.27 16.50 -8.15
CA LYS A 83 -46.84 15.08 -8.28
C LYS A 83 -46.71 14.72 -9.76
N GLN A 84 -45.63 14.05 -10.14
CA GLN A 84 -45.59 13.21 -11.34
C GLN A 84 -46.13 11.81 -11.01
N PRO A 85 -47.06 11.23 -11.78
CA PRO A 85 -47.46 9.84 -11.64
C PRO A 85 -46.38 8.92 -12.22
N GLY A 86 -46.05 7.83 -11.52
CA GLY A 86 -45.21 6.76 -12.07
C GLY A 86 -43.90 6.43 -11.33
N ARG A 87 -43.65 6.98 -10.14
CA ARG A 87 -42.54 6.52 -9.28
C ARG A 87 -43.10 5.83 -8.05
N THR A 88 -42.96 4.52 -7.96
CA THR A 88 -43.07 3.79 -6.70
C THR A 88 -42.09 4.42 -5.72
N GLY A 89 -42.66 4.97 -4.65
CA GLY A 89 -41.98 5.87 -3.74
C GLY A 89 -40.78 5.21 -3.08
N GLY A 90 -39.70 5.98 -2.96
CA GLY A 90 -38.61 5.66 -2.06
C GLY A 90 -39.16 5.53 -0.64
N ARG A 91 -39.10 4.32 -0.10
CA ARG A 91 -38.78 4.18 1.31
C ARG A 91 -37.28 4.42 1.40
N TRP A 92 -36.89 5.64 1.79
CA TRP A 92 -35.62 5.84 2.48
C TRP A 92 -35.69 5.05 3.78
N LEU A 93 -35.48 3.74 3.67
CA LEU A 93 -34.92 2.97 4.75
C LEU A 93 -33.41 3.09 4.55
N GLY A 94 -32.82 4.12 5.15
CA GLY A 94 -31.45 4.03 5.64
C GLY A 94 -31.37 3.00 6.77
N GLY A 95 -31.91 1.81 6.53
CA GLY A 95 -31.77 0.66 7.38
C GLY A 95 -30.44 0.04 7.02
N ARG A 96 -29.54 -0.03 8.00
CA ARG A 96 -28.40 -0.94 7.96
C ARG A 96 -28.95 -2.35 7.82
N THR A 97 -29.17 -2.84 6.60
CA THR A 97 -29.46 -4.26 6.39
C THR A 97 -28.15 -5.02 6.49
N ARG A 98 -27.83 -5.38 7.74
CA ARG A 98 -26.78 -6.35 8.05
C ARG A 98 -27.20 -7.69 7.43
N THR A 99 -26.66 -8.01 6.27
CA THR A 99 -27.02 -9.23 5.52
C THR A 99 -26.51 -10.50 6.19
N GLY A 100 -25.49 -10.41 7.05
CA GLY A 100 -25.06 -11.55 7.87
C GLY A 100 -23.95 -11.22 8.88
N SER A 101 -23.94 -11.96 9.99
CA SER A 101 -22.76 -12.08 10.86
C SER A 101 -22.29 -13.51 10.89
N ARG A 102 -20.98 -13.68 10.77
CA ARG A 102 -20.33 -14.96 10.97
C ARG A 102 -19.55 -14.88 12.28
N ARG A 103 -20.03 -15.63 13.29
CA ARG A 103 -19.25 -15.88 14.50
C ARG A 103 -18.26 -16.99 14.17
N ILE A 104 -16.97 -16.69 14.28
CA ILE A 104 -15.94 -17.68 14.01
C ILE A 104 -15.43 -18.20 15.35
N PHE A 105 -15.53 -19.50 15.53
CA PHE A 105 -14.91 -20.25 16.62
C PHE A 105 -13.88 -21.18 15.99
N ARG A 106 -12.74 -21.39 16.64
CA ARG A 106 -11.80 -22.43 16.21
C ARG A 106 -12.41 -23.81 16.47
N SER A 107 -12.17 -24.79 15.60
CA SER A 107 -12.53 -26.19 15.86
C SER A 107 -11.88 -26.67 17.16
N GLY A 108 -12.61 -27.53 17.88
CA GLY A 108 -12.25 -28.01 19.22
C GLY A 108 -10.91 -28.71 19.34
N CYS A 109 -10.45 -28.81 20.58
CA CYS A 109 -9.29 -29.59 20.98
C CYS A 109 -9.44 -31.06 20.55
N VAL A 110 -8.46 -31.61 19.82
CA VAL A 110 -8.46 -32.98 19.28
C VAL A 110 -8.03 -34.04 20.31
N THR A 111 -7.78 -33.63 21.56
CA THR A 111 -7.34 -34.56 22.62
C THR A 111 -8.53 -35.37 23.14
N VAL A 112 -8.42 -36.69 23.08
CA VAL A 112 -9.45 -37.66 23.53
C VAL A 112 -9.85 -37.33 24.97
N GLY A 113 -11.15 -37.05 25.19
CA GLY A 113 -11.72 -36.64 26.49
C GLY A 113 -12.14 -35.17 26.60
N CYS A 114 -11.80 -34.31 25.64
CA CYS A 114 -12.26 -32.91 25.64
C CYS A 114 -13.68 -32.77 25.08
N ARG A 115 -14.70 -32.72 25.94
CA ARG A 115 -16.06 -32.30 25.52
C ARG A 115 -16.02 -30.81 25.16
N TRP A 116 -16.28 -30.46 23.89
CA TRP A 116 -16.54 -29.07 23.51
C TRP A 116 -17.69 -28.55 24.37
N PRO A 117 -17.52 -27.50 25.20
CA PRO A 117 -18.62 -26.97 25.98
C PRO A 117 -19.55 -26.25 24.99
N GLY A 118 -20.57 -26.97 24.51
CA GLY A 118 -21.61 -26.40 23.68
C GLY A 118 -22.14 -25.11 24.31
N ARG A 119 -22.16 -24.04 23.50
CA ARG A 119 -22.90 -22.77 23.66
C ARG A 119 -22.94 -22.08 25.05
N GLY A 120 -22.10 -22.44 26.03
CA GLY A 120 -22.33 -22.08 27.43
C GLY A 120 -21.21 -21.39 28.20
N ARG A 121 -19.98 -21.26 27.66
CA ARG A 121 -18.92 -20.46 28.33
C ARG A 121 -18.75 -19.10 27.65
N ARG A 122 -18.74 -18.04 28.45
CA ARG A 122 -18.47 -16.65 28.06
C ARG A 122 -17.04 -16.56 27.50
N GLY A 123 -16.88 -16.70 26.19
CA GLY A 123 -15.67 -16.22 25.52
C GLY A 123 -15.67 -14.69 25.59
N SER A 124 -14.53 -14.09 25.88
CA SER A 124 -14.39 -12.63 25.77
C SER A 124 -14.44 -12.27 24.28
N PRO A 125 -15.40 -11.43 23.84
CA PRO A 125 -15.44 -11.02 22.44
C PRO A 125 -14.20 -10.19 22.13
N VAL A 126 -13.45 -10.57 21.10
CA VAL A 126 -12.42 -9.71 20.51
C VAL A 126 -13.10 -8.99 19.35
N ARG A 127 -13.75 -7.86 19.65
CA ARG A 127 -14.54 -7.14 18.66
C ARG A 127 -13.62 -6.51 17.62
N THR A 128 -13.82 -6.84 16.35
CA THR A 128 -13.06 -6.30 15.23
C THR A 128 -14.01 -6.04 14.05
N SER A 129 -13.89 -4.90 13.38
CA SER A 129 -14.62 -4.49 12.15
C SER A 129 -13.58 -3.84 11.21
N PRO A 130 -13.71 -3.86 9.85
CA PRO A 130 -14.93 -3.67 9.03
C PRO A 130 -15.14 -4.64 7.84
N THR A 131 -16.34 -4.58 7.28
CA THR A 131 -16.51 -4.41 5.83
C THR A 131 -17.70 -3.49 5.63
N MET A 132 -17.49 -2.26 5.16
CA MET A 132 -18.55 -1.34 4.78
C MET A 132 -18.14 -0.73 3.46
N SER A 133 -18.84 -1.03 2.38
CA SER A 133 -18.80 -0.20 1.18
C SER A 133 -20.24 0.09 0.79
N ASN A 134 -20.54 1.37 0.64
CA ASN A 134 -21.87 1.84 0.33
C ASN A 134 -22.02 1.92 -1.21
N ARG A 135 -22.21 0.77 -1.87
CA ARG A 135 -22.71 0.73 -3.26
C ARG A 135 -23.87 -0.26 -3.36
N PRO A 136 -24.91 0.06 -4.15
CA PRO A 136 -26.06 -0.84 -4.32
C PRO A 136 -25.57 -2.12 -5.00
N GLY A 137 -25.44 -3.21 -4.24
CA GLY A 137 -25.05 -4.54 -4.73
C GLY A 137 -23.96 -5.27 -3.92
N SER A 138 -23.30 -4.65 -2.95
CA SER A 138 -22.26 -5.34 -2.15
C SER A 138 -22.82 -6.00 -0.88
N THR A 139 -22.47 -7.27 -0.67
CA THR A 139 -22.77 -8.02 0.57
C THR A 139 -21.69 -7.78 1.62
N VAL A 140 -22.10 -7.39 2.83
CA VAL A 140 -21.20 -7.20 3.99
C VAL A 140 -21.22 -8.45 4.87
N THR A 141 -20.03 -8.95 5.25
CA THR A 141 -19.89 -10.05 6.21
C THR A 141 -19.08 -9.62 7.42
N GLN A 142 -19.75 -9.42 8.56
CA GLN A 142 -19.09 -9.16 9.85
C GLN A 142 -18.43 -10.45 10.36
N HIS A 143 -17.14 -10.38 10.70
CA HIS A 143 -16.37 -11.47 11.29
C HIS A 143 -16.13 -11.18 12.77
N ASP A 144 -16.92 -11.80 13.65
CA ASP A 144 -16.72 -11.69 15.09
C ASP A 144 -15.74 -12.79 15.53
N LEU A 145 -14.53 -12.38 15.92
CA LEU A 145 -13.47 -13.27 16.41
C LEU A 145 -13.60 -13.47 17.92
N TYR A 146 -13.63 -14.73 18.35
CA TYR A 146 -13.71 -15.07 19.76
C TYR A 146 -12.41 -15.70 20.26
N ARG A 147 -12.03 -15.31 21.47
CA ARG A 147 -11.06 -16.02 22.30
C ARG A 147 -11.84 -16.86 23.31
N VAL A 148 -11.56 -18.17 23.36
CA VAL A 148 -12.18 -19.08 24.33
C VAL A 148 -11.11 -19.87 25.06
N VAL A 149 -11.28 -20.06 26.37
CA VAL A 149 -10.48 -20.99 27.17
C VAL A 149 -11.24 -22.30 27.28
N CYS A 150 -10.64 -23.38 26.82
CA CYS A 150 -11.18 -24.72 26.92
C CYS A 150 -11.18 -25.20 28.38
N GLY A 151 -12.01 -26.20 28.70
CA GLY A 151 -12.02 -26.82 30.03
C GLY A 151 -10.67 -27.44 30.44
N CYS A 152 -9.81 -27.76 29.48
CA CYS A 152 -8.43 -28.23 29.72
C CYS A 152 -7.40 -27.11 29.92
N GLY A 153 -7.82 -25.84 30.01
CA GLY A 153 -6.93 -24.68 30.16
C GLY A 153 -6.34 -24.13 28.85
N ARG A 154 -6.44 -24.86 27.72
CA ARG A 154 -5.96 -24.37 26.41
C ARG A 154 -6.78 -23.20 25.90
N ARG A 155 -6.12 -22.20 25.33
CA ARG A 155 -6.76 -21.06 24.66
C ARG A 155 -6.95 -21.32 23.18
N HIS A 156 -8.08 -20.87 22.64
CA HIS A 156 -8.41 -20.95 21.22
C HIS A 156 -8.80 -19.56 20.73
N VAL A 157 -8.14 -19.12 19.67
CA VAL A 157 -8.47 -17.87 18.96
C VAL A 157 -9.01 -18.22 17.58
N ALA A 158 -10.09 -17.56 17.20
CA ALA A 158 -10.68 -17.66 15.87
C ALA A 158 -9.69 -17.24 14.78
N ALA A 159 -9.73 -17.92 13.63
CA ALA A 159 -8.92 -17.55 12.48
C ALA A 159 -9.30 -16.15 11.97
N ARG A 160 -8.29 -15.31 11.80
CA ARG A 160 -8.43 -13.94 11.31
C ARG A 160 -8.80 -13.93 9.81
N PRO A 161 -9.71 -13.05 9.34
CA PRO A 161 -10.03 -12.96 7.92
C PRO A 161 -8.83 -12.47 7.10
N GLY A 162 -8.59 -13.09 5.94
CA GLY A 162 -7.58 -12.64 4.97
C GLY A 162 -8.07 -11.47 4.11
N GLY A 163 -7.15 -10.79 3.42
CA GLY A 163 -7.48 -9.74 2.45
C GLY A 163 -7.85 -8.38 3.03
N VAL A 164 -7.81 -8.21 4.35
CA VAL A 164 -8.21 -6.96 5.03
C VAL A 164 -7.31 -5.78 4.64
N THR A 165 -6.00 -6.00 4.45
CA THR A 165 -5.10 -4.96 3.95
C THR A 165 -5.48 -4.50 2.54
N GLY A 166 -5.84 -5.43 1.64
CA GLY A 166 -6.29 -5.09 0.30
C GLY A 166 -7.60 -4.28 0.31
N LEU A 167 -8.53 -4.61 1.20
CA LEU A 167 -9.73 -3.81 1.44
C LEU A 167 -9.37 -2.39 1.90
N GLY A 168 -8.38 -2.25 2.79
CA GLY A 168 -7.87 -0.96 3.23
C GLY A 168 -7.26 -0.13 2.10
N VAL A 169 -6.54 -0.76 1.17
CA VAL A 169 -6.03 -0.09 -0.05
C VAL A 169 -7.20 0.45 -0.88
N VAL A 170 -8.23 -0.37 -1.12
CA VAL A 170 -9.42 0.06 -1.87
C VAL A 170 -10.12 1.21 -1.16
N ALA A 171 -10.32 1.11 0.17
CA ALA A 171 -10.93 2.16 0.98
C ALA A 171 -10.13 3.48 0.87
N ARG A 172 -8.81 3.41 1.02
CA ARG A 172 -7.90 4.54 0.86
C ARG A 172 -7.99 5.17 -0.53
N ARG A 173 -8.07 4.37 -1.60
CA ARG A 173 -8.14 4.86 -2.99
C ARG A 173 -9.51 5.43 -3.37
N LEU A 174 -10.58 4.99 -2.70
CA LEU A 174 -11.93 5.50 -2.89
C LEU A 174 -12.30 6.64 -1.92
N ASP A 175 -11.37 7.05 -1.05
CA ASP A 175 -11.60 8.02 0.03
C ASP A 175 -12.74 7.62 0.99
N ASP A 176 -12.91 6.31 1.21
CA ASP A 176 -13.84 5.76 2.20
C ASP A 176 -13.16 5.75 3.58
N LEU A 177 -13.08 6.94 4.20
CA LEU A 177 -12.34 7.15 5.44
C LEU A 177 -12.90 6.37 6.63
N ASP A 178 -14.21 6.12 6.65
CA ASP A 178 -14.83 5.34 7.73
C ASP A 178 -14.42 3.87 7.63
N LEU A 179 -14.53 3.28 6.43
CA LEU A 179 -14.03 1.93 6.18
C LEU A 179 -12.53 1.84 6.48
N LEU A 180 -11.74 2.81 6.01
CA LEU A 180 -10.29 2.83 6.22
C LEU A 180 -9.95 2.85 7.70
N ARG A 181 -10.58 3.72 8.51
CA ARG A 181 -10.33 3.77 9.96
C ARG A 181 -10.67 2.46 10.66
N GLU A 182 -11.77 1.82 10.29
CA GLU A 182 -12.09 0.50 10.83
C GLU A 182 -11.03 -0.55 10.44
N VAL A 183 -10.55 -0.55 9.17
CA VAL A 183 -9.47 -1.45 8.74
C VAL A 183 -8.20 -1.19 9.54
N LEU A 184 -7.80 0.06 9.71
CA LEU A 184 -6.60 0.43 10.46
C LEU A 184 -6.71 0.00 11.93
N ALA A 185 -7.87 0.22 12.57
CA ALA A 185 -8.10 -0.23 13.94
C ALA A 185 -7.99 -1.76 14.08
N TYR A 186 -8.47 -2.51 13.09
CA TYR A 186 -8.25 -3.95 13.04
C TYR A 186 -6.76 -4.32 12.90
N LEU A 187 -6.02 -3.62 12.04
CA LEU A 187 -4.59 -3.86 11.87
C LEU A 187 -3.77 -3.47 13.11
N VAL A 188 -4.22 -2.50 13.91
CA VAL A 188 -3.65 -2.21 15.23
C VAL A 188 -3.85 -3.40 16.16
N LEU A 189 -5.07 -3.91 16.28
CA LEU A 189 -5.38 -5.12 17.06
C LEU A 189 -4.64 -6.38 16.56
N LEU A 190 -4.25 -6.41 15.29
CA LEU A 190 -3.42 -7.49 14.73
C LEU A 190 -2.07 -7.59 15.46
N THR A 191 -1.54 -6.48 15.95
CA THR A 191 -0.21 -6.38 16.58
C THR A 191 -0.19 -6.78 18.04
N GLU A 192 -1.34 -6.95 18.68
CA GLU A 192 -1.41 -7.40 20.07
C GLU A 192 -0.94 -8.86 20.20
N PRO A 193 -0.02 -9.17 21.12
CA PRO A 193 0.45 -10.53 21.33
C PRO A 193 -0.66 -11.51 21.74
N ILE A 194 -0.55 -12.75 21.26
CA ILE A 194 -1.44 -13.85 21.60
C ILE A 194 -0.59 -15.00 22.14
N ASP A 195 -0.79 -15.34 23.42
CA ASP A 195 -0.09 -16.43 24.10
C ASP A 195 1.44 -16.36 23.96
N GLY A 196 1.99 -15.15 24.09
CA GLY A 196 3.44 -14.89 24.03
C GLY A 196 3.99 -14.70 22.61
N LEU A 197 3.20 -14.99 21.57
CA LEU A 197 3.59 -14.82 20.18
C LEU A 197 3.05 -13.50 19.60
N PRO A 198 3.68 -12.95 18.54
CA PRO A 198 3.10 -11.83 17.82
C PRO A 198 1.68 -12.14 17.35
N GLY A 199 0.77 -11.17 17.40
CA GLY A 199 -0.62 -11.43 17.02
C GLY A 199 -0.77 -11.91 15.57
N TRP A 200 0.15 -11.52 14.67
CA TRP A 200 0.17 -11.96 13.28
C TRP A 200 0.78 -13.35 13.06
N TRP A 201 1.05 -14.12 14.12
CA TRP A 201 1.52 -15.49 14.01
C TRP A 201 0.51 -16.36 13.25
N CYS A 202 0.95 -16.95 12.14
CA CYS A 202 0.11 -17.75 11.27
C CYS A 202 0.32 -19.24 11.53
N PRO A 203 -0.74 -20.01 11.90
CA PRO A 203 -0.62 -21.46 12.11
C PRO A 203 -0.63 -22.27 10.81
N HIS A 204 -0.97 -21.65 9.67
CA HIS A 204 -1.05 -22.30 8.37
C HIS A 204 0.12 -21.87 7.50
N GLY A 205 0.40 -22.62 6.43
CA GLY A 205 1.40 -22.23 5.46
C GLY A 205 1.02 -20.95 4.70
N PRO A 206 1.99 -20.30 4.04
CA PRO A 206 1.74 -19.10 3.24
C PRO A 206 0.81 -19.38 2.04
N SER A 207 0.80 -20.62 1.55
CA SER A 207 -0.27 -21.13 0.69
C SER A 207 -1.27 -21.94 1.51
N ARG A 208 -2.57 -21.74 1.25
CA ARG A 208 -3.65 -22.54 1.87
C ARG A 208 -3.56 -24.04 1.51
N THR A 209 -2.81 -24.38 0.46
CA THR A 209 -2.61 -25.76 -0.02
C THR A 209 -1.35 -26.42 0.53
N LYS A 210 -0.46 -25.67 1.19
CA LYS A 210 0.78 -26.21 1.76
C LYS A 210 0.72 -26.22 3.28
N ALA A 211 1.23 -27.29 3.88
CA ALA A 211 1.44 -27.33 5.33
C ALA A 211 2.42 -26.22 5.71
N GLY A 212 2.10 -25.48 6.78
CA GLY A 212 3.02 -24.49 7.34
C GLY A 212 4.13 -25.16 8.14
N PRO A 213 5.15 -24.39 8.54
CA PRO A 213 6.14 -24.87 9.50
C PRO A 213 5.45 -25.40 10.78
N PRO A 214 5.98 -26.46 11.41
CA PRO A 214 5.49 -26.93 12.70
C PRO A 214 5.39 -25.77 13.69
N GLY A 215 4.23 -25.64 14.35
CA GLY A 215 3.99 -24.54 15.29
C GLY A 215 3.62 -23.19 14.66
N GLY A 216 3.63 -23.06 13.34
CA GLY A 216 3.31 -21.83 12.62
C GLY A 216 4.51 -20.91 12.40
N HIS A 217 4.24 -19.67 11.97
CA HIS A 217 5.29 -18.72 11.64
C HIS A 217 4.85 -17.24 11.70
N GLY A 218 5.81 -16.35 11.94
CA GLY A 218 5.69 -14.91 11.71
C GLY A 218 6.15 -14.57 10.29
N ASN A 219 5.21 -14.25 9.39
CA ASN A 219 5.49 -13.97 7.97
C ASN A 219 5.95 -12.52 7.76
N HIS A 220 7.09 -12.31 7.11
CA HIS A 220 7.65 -10.98 6.83
C HIS A 220 7.33 -10.43 5.44
N GLY A 221 6.75 -11.23 4.53
CA GLY A 221 6.45 -10.82 3.16
C GLY A 221 5.36 -9.74 3.08
N ILE A 222 5.42 -8.86 2.08
CA ILE A 222 4.44 -7.75 1.95
C ILE A 222 3.10 -8.25 1.42
N ALA A 223 3.11 -9.30 0.60
CA ALA A 223 1.91 -9.85 -0.01
C ALA A 223 1.04 -10.64 0.99
N HIS A 224 1.67 -11.29 1.96
CA HIS A 224 1.01 -12.28 2.84
C HIS A 224 1.43 -12.22 4.31
N GLY A 225 2.37 -11.34 4.65
CA GLY A 225 2.92 -11.18 5.99
C GLY A 225 2.66 -9.81 6.58
N ILE A 226 3.38 -9.50 7.67
CA ILE A 226 3.14 -8.34 8.51
C ILE A 226 3.57 -7.01 7.87
N THR A 227 4.43 -7.05 6.86
CA THR A 227 4.88 -5.85 6.17
C THR A 227 3.78 -5.23 5.31
N GLY A 228 2.82 -6.02 4.80
CA GLY A 228 1.64 -5.49 4.12
C GLY A 228 0.77 -4.59 5.03
N PRO A 229 0.29 -5.10 6.18
CA PRO A 229 -0.35 -4.28 7.21
C PRO A 229 0.47 -3.05 7.63
N ALA A 230 1.77 -3.19 7.86
CA ALA A 230 2.64 -2.07 8.24
C ALA A 230 2.72 -0.99 7.15
N ALA A 231 2.83 -1.38 5.88
CA ALA A 231 2.84 -0.44 4.76
C ALA A 231 1.54 0.35 4.69
N LEU A 232 0.38 -0.29 4.87
CA LEU A 232 -0.91 0.41 4.90
C LEU A 232 -1.04 1.34 6.11
N LEU A 233 -0.61 0.91 7.30
CA LEU A 233 -0.60 1.76 8.51
C LEU A 233 0.27 3.00 8.30
N ALA A 234 1.44 2.85 7.69
CA ALA A 234 2.36 3.95 7.39
C ALA A 234 1.82 4.89 6.31
N LEU A 235 1.28 4.35 5.20
CA LEU A 235 0.67 5.15 4.14
C LEU A 235 -0.52 5.97 4.65
N ALA A 236 -1.38 5.38 5.48
CA ALA A 236 -2.48 6.11 6.11
C ALA A 236 -1.99 7.24 7.02
N LEU A 237 -0.91 7.03 7.80
CA LEU A 237 -0.30 8.10 8.60
C LEU A 237 0.25 9.23 7.73
N LEU A 238 0.92 8.89 6.62
CA LEU A 238 1.45 9.87 5.66
C LEU A 238 0.32 10.70 5.01
N ASP A 239 -0.84 10.11 4.79
CA ASP A 239 -2.04 10.82 4.31
C ASP A 239 -2.76 11.62 5.41
N GLY A 240 -2.30 11.55 6.66
CA GLY A 240 -2.94 12.21 7.81
C GLY A 240 -4.13 11.46 8.40
N VAL A 241 -4.39 10.22 7.99
CA VAL A 241 -5.45 9.38 8.55
C VAL A 241 -4.93 8.59 9.75
N ARG A 242 -5.49 8.91 10.93
CA ARG A 242 -5.04 8.40 12.23
C ARG A 242 -6.13 7.59 12.94
N VAL A 243 -5.72 6.51 13.61
CA VAL A 243 -6.50 5.76 14.61
C VAL A 243 -5.66 5.51 15.87
N ASP A 244 -6.34 5.24 16.99
CA ASP A 244 -5.66 4.97 18.26
C ASP A 244 -4.71 3.76 18.14
N GLY A 245 -3.50 3.90 18.67
CA GLY A 245 -2.49 2.85 18.67
C GLY A 245 -1.75 2.62 17.34
N GLN A 246 -2.07 3.35 16.26
CA GLN A 246 -1.47 3.16 14.93
C GLN A 246 0.06 3.30 14.91
N GLU A 247 0.61 4.36 15.52
CA GLU A 247 2.06 4.55 15.59
C GLU A 247 2.75 3.47 16.43
N GLN A 248 2.13 3.08 17.56
CA GLN A 248 2.67 2.03 18.42
C GLN A 248 2.66 0.67 17.70
N ALA A 249 1.58 0.33 16.99
CA ALA A 249 1.48 -0.86 16.17
C ALA A 249 2.61 -0.91 15.11
N LEU A 250 2.84 0.23 14.44
CA LEU A 250 3.90 0.35 13.45
C LEU A 250 5.30 0.16 14.08
N ARG A 251 5.55 0.77 15.25
CA ARG A 251 6.79 0.60 16.02
C ARG A 251 7.01 -0.85 16.46
N THR A 252 5.96 -1.54 16.91
CA THR A 252 6.01 -2.97 17.27
C THR A 252 6.45 -3.84 16.09
N ILE A 253 5.86 -3.62 14.90
CA ILE A 253 6.23 -4.39 13.70
C ILE A 253 7.66 -4.06 13.27
N CYS A 254 8.01 -2.77 13.27
CA CYS A 254 9.36 -2.28 12.97
C CYS A 254 10.43 -2.93 13.85
N GLN A 255 10.20 -2.96 15.17
CA GLN A 255 11.10 -3.56 16.14
C GLN A 255 11.24 -5.08 15.90
N TRP A 256 10.16 -5.77 15.60
CA TRP A 256 10.21 -7.18 15.23
C TRP A 256 11.09 -7.43 14.00
N LEU A 257 10.92 -6.63 12.94
CA LEU A 257 11.76 -6.74 11.73
C LEU A 257 13.22 -6.40 12.02
N ASP A 258 13.49 -5.47 12.95
CA ASP A 258 14.85 -5.12 13.37
C ASP A 258 15.52 -6.26 14.13
N THR A 259 14.79 -6.95 15.02
CA THR A 259 15.28 -8.14 15.74
C THR A 259 15.75 -9.23 14.78
N TRP A 260 15.01 -9.46 13.69
CA TRP A 260 15.29 -10.54 12.73
C TRP A 260 16.16 -10.12 11.55
N ARG A 261 16.55 -8.85 11.45
CA ARG A 261 17.49 -8.38 10.44
C ARG A 261 18.85 -9.05 10.63
N ARG A 262 19.45 -9.55 9.56
CA ARG A 262 20.76 -10.20 9.57
C ARG A 262 21.74 -9.42 8.68
N PRO A 263 23.04 -9.36 9.03
CA PRO A 263 24.04 -8.75 8.16
C PRO A 263 24.25 -9.58 6.88
N ALA A 264 24.60 -8.91 5.78
CA ALA A 264 25.13 -9.50 4.55
C ALA A 264 26.56 -9.00 4.29
N SER A 265 27.22 -9.51 3.24
CA SER A 265 28.51 -8.99 2.77
C SER A 265 28.45 -7.49 2.46
N GLU A 266 27.35 -7.07 1.84
CA GLU A 266 26.94 -5.67 1.74
C GLU A 266 25.52 -5.50 2.28
N GLY A 267 25.34 -4.64 3.27
CA GLY A 267 24.01 -4.30 3.81
C GLY A 267 23.42 -5.38 4.72
N SER A 268 22.12 -5.64 4.56
CA SER A 268 21.37 -6.53 5.45
C SER A 268 20.21 -7.21 4.73
N TRP A 269 19.74 -8.32 5.30
CA TRP A 269 18.62 -9.09 4.80
C TRP A 269 17.70 -9.56 5.93
N TRP A 270 16.54 -10.09 5.56
CA TRP A 270 15.53 -10.60 6.49
C TRP A 270 15.09 -12.00 6.07
N PRO A 271 14.81 -12.90 7.03
CA PRO A 271 14.18 -14.17 6.71
C PRO A 271 12.74 -13.95 6.18
N GLU A 272 12.26 -14.80 5.28
CA GLU A 272 10.87 -14.72 4.81
C GLU A 272 9.86 -15.03 5.93
N PHE A 273 10.25 -15.94 6.83
CA PHE A 273 9.47 -16.42 7.95
C PHE A 273 10.34 -16.56 9.19
N VAL A 274 9.72 -16.37 10.35
CA VAL A 274 10.29 -16.74 11.65
C VAL A 274 9.42 -17.86 12.21
N THR A 275 10.01 -19.00 12.52
CA THR A 275 9.36 -20.19 13.09
C THR A 275 9.52 -20.24 14.62
N LEU A 276 8.82 -21.15 15.30
CA LEU A 276 9.02 -21.34 16.75
C LEU A 276 10.46 -21.74 17.06
N ASP A 277 11.02 -22.63 16.24
CA ASP A 277 12.40 -23.07 16.40
C ASP A 277 13.39 -21.89 16.24
N ASP A 278 13.11 -20.96 15.32
CA ASP A 278 13.93 -19.74 15.18
C ASP A 278 13.82 -18.89 16.46
N LEU A 279 12.62 -18.70 17.03
CA LEU A 279 12.43 -17.96 18.29
C LEU A 279 13.20 -18.59 19.44
N ASP A 280 13.17 -19.92 19.57
CA ASP A 280 13.86 -20.65 20.62
C ASP A 280 15.39 -20.57 20.47
N CYS A 281 15.90 -20.61 19.23
CA CYS A 281 17.32 -20.49 18.94
C CYS A 281 17.83 -19.04 18.91
N GLY A 282 16.96 -18.05 18.75
CA GLY A 282 17.32 -16.64 18.56
C GLY A 282 17.95 -16.32 17.20
N GLU A 283 17.99 -17.27 16.27
CA GLU A 283 18.60 -17.13 14.93
C GLU A 283 17.74 -17.81 13.87
N PRO A 284 17.61 -17.23 12.66
CA PRO A 284 16.82 -17.83 11.60
C PRO A 284 17.57 -19.03 10.98
N ARG A 285 16.84 -20.11 10.69
CA ARG A 285 17.35 -21.26 9.91
C ARG A 285 17.71 -20.90 8.48
N GLN A 286 17.09 -19.86 7.91
CA GLN A 286 17.44 -19.33 6.61
C GLN A 286 18.92 -18.87 6.64
N ARG A 287 19.74 -19.36 5.72
CA ARG A 287 21.20 -19.11 5.74
C ARG A 287 21.65 -17.81 5.09
N GLY A 288 20.77 -17.16 4.34
CA GLY A 288 21.12 -15.94 3.59
C GLY A 288 19.92 -15.34 2.86
N PRO A 289 20.13 -14.22 2.15
CA PRO A 289 19.07 -13.59 1.37
C PRO A 289 18.57 -14.52 0.26
N LEU A 290 17.26 -14.48 0.03
CA LEU A 290 16.59 -15.21 -1.05
C LEU A 290 16.36 -14.27 -2.25
N ARG A 291 15.47 -14.67 -3.15
CA ARG A 291 15.11 -13.89 -4.34
C ARG A 291 14.64 -12.48 -3.90
N PRO A 292 15.15 -11.40 -4.52
CA PRO A 292 14.77 -10.04 -4.17
C PRO A 292 13.44 -9.66 -4.83
N SER A 293 12.37 -10.36 -4.46
CA SER A 293 11.02 -10.13 -4.96
C SER A 293 10.26 -9.09 -4.12
N TRP A 294 9.24 -8.47 -4.73
CA TRP A 294 8.30 -7.61 -3.99
C TRP A 294 7.54 -8.42 -2.93
N CYS A 295 6.92 -9.55 -3.31
CA CYS A 295 6.02 -10.30 -2.43
C CYS A 295 6.69 -10.88 -1.18
N TYR A 296 7.90 -11.43 -1.36
CA TYR A 296 8.78 -11.99 -0.33
C TYR A 296 10.21 -11.64 -0.68
N GLY A 297 10.88 -10.86 0.16
CA GLY A 297 12.24 -10.43 -0.10
C GLY A 297 12.54 -9.05 0.46
N ALA A 298 13.83 -8.72 0.40
CA ALA A 298 14.33 -7.43 0.88
C ALA A 298 13.62 -6.21 0.26
N PRO A 299 13.23 -6.18 -1.04
CA PRO A 299 12.55 -5.00 -1.60
C PRO A 299 11.25 -4.62 -0.90
N GLY A 300 10.33 -5.58 -0.70
CA GLY A 300 9.05 -5.31 -0.03
C GLY A 300 9.22 -4.91 1.43
N ILE A 301 10.17 -5.56 2.12
CA ILE A 301 10.49 -5.28 3.53
C ILE A 301 11.14 -3.90 3.67
N ALA A 302 12.12 -3.58 2.83
CA ALA A 302 12.80 -2.29 2.82
C ALA A 302 11.84 -1.15 2.48
N ARG A 303 10.96 -1.30 1.48
CA ARG A 303 9.95 -0.28 1.18
C ARG A 303 9.03 -0.04 2.38
N THR A 304 8.60 -1.12 3.05
CA THR A 304 7.77 -1.00 4.25
C THR A 304 8.50 -0.26 5.38
N GLN A 305 9.77 -0.59 5.63
CA GLN A 305 10.59 0.09 6.63
C GLN A 305 10.80 1.57 6.29
N GLN A 306 11.01 1.91 5.02
CA GLN A 306 11.14 3.30 4.56
C GLN A 306 9.83 4.08 4.72
N LEU A 307 8.68 3.49 4.36
CA LEU A 307 7.37 4.10 4.60
C LEU A 307 7.12 4.34 6.08
N ALA A 308 7.45 3.35 6.92
CA ALA A 308 7.28 3.45 8.36
C ALA A 308 8.19 4.52 8.96
N ALA A 309 9.45 4.58 8.50
CA ALA A 309 10.41 5.60 8.89
C ALA A 309 9.90 7.00 8.59
N ARG A 310 9.40 7.23 7.37
CA ARG A 310 8.82 8.53 6.97
C ARG A 310 7.59 8.89 7.79
N ALA A 311 6.68 7.94 8.00
CA ALA A 311 5.47 8.15 8.80
C ALA A 311 5.78 8.51 10.27
N LEU A 312 6.90 8.00 10.80
CA LEU A 312 7.31 8.17 12.20
C LEU A 312 8.42 9.21 12.40
N GLY A 313 8.92 9.84 11.33
CA GLY A 313 10.04 10.79 11.38
C GLY A 313 11.40 10.17 11.74
N ASP A 314 11.60 8.87 11.52
CA ASP A 314 12.81 8.13 11.89
C ASP A 314 13.83 8.09 10.72
N THR A 315 14.66 9.12 10.61
CA THR A 315 15.63 9.24 9.51
C THR A 315 16.70 8.16 9.51
N THR A 316 17.01 7.58 10.67
CA THR A 316 17.99 6.49 10.77
C THR A 316 17.43 5.22 10.14
N ARG A 317 16.17 4.86 10.43
CA ARG A 317 15.49 3.72 9.79
C ARG A 317 15.32 3.91 8.30
N GLU A 318 14.99 5.13 7.86
CA GLU A 318 14.89 5.49 6.44
C GLU A 318 16.21 5.18 5.71
N HIS A 319 17.34 5.65 6.23
CA HIS A 319 18.66 5.39 5.66
C HIS A 319 19.05 3.90 5.70
N LEU A 320 18.73 3.19 6.78
CA LEU A 320 19.00 1.75 6.89
C LEU A 320 18.20 0.94 5.87
N ALA A 321 16.92 1.28 5.66
CA ALA A 321 16.08 0.63 4.67
C ALA A 321 16.59 0.86 3.25
N GLU A 322 16.96 2.10 2.91
CA GLU A 322 17.55 2.47 1.62
C GLU A 322 18.89 1.76 1.39
N THR A 323 19.74 1.67 2.41
CA THR A 323 21.03 0.97 2.33
C THR A 323 20.85 -0.52 2.09
N ALA A 324 19.92 -1.16 2.80
CA ALA A 324 19.61 -2.57 2.62
C ALA A 324 19.07 -2.84 1.20
N PHE A 325 18.18 -1.98 0.70
CA PHE A 325 17.69 -2.08 -0.67
C PHE A 325 18.79 -1.87 -1.70
N ALA A 326 19.62 -0.83 -1.54
CA ALA A 326 20.72 -0.52 -2.46
C ALA A 326 21.75 -1.66 -2.52
N ALA A 327 22.08 -2.28 -1.39
CA ALA A 327 22.97 -3.43 -1.37
C ALA A 327 22.35 -4.67 -2.07
N CYS A 328 21.07 -4.92 -1.82
CA CYS A 328 20.32 -6.00 -2.47
C CYS A 328 20.34 -5.90 -4.00
N ILE A 329 20.17 -4.70 -4.57
CA ILE A 329 20.17 -4.50 -6.03
C ILE A 329 21.58 -4.38 -6.64
N ARG A 330 22.64 -4.36 -5.84
CA ARG A 330 24.02 -4.43 -6.32
C ARG A 330 24.56 -5.86 -6.35
N ASP A 331 23.92 -6.79 -5.65
CA ASP A 331 24.32 -8.19 -5.57
C ASP A 331 23.89 -8.97 -6.83
N PRO A 332 24.83 -9.35 -7.73
CA PRO A 332 24.50 -10.05 -8.96
C PRO A 332 23.92 -11.45 -8.70
N ALA A 333 24.32 -12.11 -7.60
CA ALA A 333 23.85 -13.44 -7.25
C ALA A 333 22.39 -13.41 -6.76
N GLN A 334 21.94 -12.31 -6.13
CA GLN A 334 20.53 -12.11 -5.83
C GLN A 334 19.73 -11.75 -7.08
N LEU A 335 20.23 -10.84 -7.92
CA LEU A 335 19.53 -10.44 -9.15
C LEU A 335 19.35 -11.62 -10.11
N ALA A 336 20.33 -12.52 -10.22
CA ALA A 336 20.24 -13.73 -11.05
C ALA A 336 19.12 -14.70 -10.63
N ARG A 337 18.52 -14.53 -9.44
CA ARG A 337 17.36 -15.32 -8.97
C ARG A 337 16.03 -14.81 -9.52
N LEU A 338 16.00 -13.63 -10.15
CA LEU A 338 14.81 -13.08 -10.81
C LEU A 338 14.79 -13.53 -12.27
N THR A 339 14.13 -14.65 -12.53
CA THR A 339 14.11 -15.29 -13.85
C THR A 339 12.87 -14.93 -14.68
N GLU A 340 11.97 -14.11 -14.15
CA GLU A 340 10.67 -13.82 -14.76
C GLU A 340 10.37 -12.31 -14.76
N PRO A 341 9.55 -11.81 -15.70
CA PRO A 341 9.28 -10.39 -15.82
C PRO A 341 8.13 -9.88 -14.93
N GLY A 342 7.43 -10.75 -14.20
CA GLY A 342 6.23 -10.40 -13.45
C GLY A 342 6.41 -9.40 -12.29
N LEU A 343 5.29 -8.83 -11.82
CA LEU A 343 5.24 -7.91 -10.67
C LEU A 343 5.33 -8.62 -9.32
N CYS A 344 4.75 -9.81 -9.20
CA CYS A 344 4.66 -10.48 -7.90
C CYS A 344 6.05 -10.86 -7.39
N HIS A 345 6.83 -11.55 -8.23
CA HIS A 345 8.14 -12.08 -7.85
C HIS A 345 9.22 -12.00 -8.94
N GLY A 346 8.98 -11.17 -9.95
CA GLY A 346 9.90 -10.94 -11.06
C GLY A 346 10.53 -9.55 -11.07
N THR A 347 11.20 -9.25 -12.19
CA THR A 347 11.97 -8.02 -12.38
C THR A 347 11.11 -6.76 -12.42
N ALA A 348 9.85 -6.84 -12.90
CA ALA A 348 8.92 -5.71 -12.85
C ALA A 348 8.60 -5.29 -11.41
N GLY A 349 8.38 -6.26 -10.52
CA GLY A 349 8.09 -6.02 -9.11
C GLY A 349 9.25 -5.32 -8.41
N LEU A 350 10.47 -5.79 -8.69
CA LEU A 350 11.68 -5.15 -8.21
C LEU A 350 11.79 -3.71 -8.73
N LEU A 351 11.59 -3.49 -10.04
CA LEU A 351 11.69 -2.16 -10.66
C LEU A 351 10.64 -1.18 -10.13
N ALA A 352 9.38 -1.61 -9.97
CA ALA A 352 8.31 -0.78 -9.42
C ALA A 352 8.61 -0.38 -7.96
N THR A 353 9.09 -1.33 -7.16
CA THR A 353 9.52 -1.08 -5.78
C THR A 353 10.72 -0.12 -5.75
N ALA A 354 11.71 -0.34 -6.62
CA ALA A 354 12.90 0.51 -6.74
C ALA A 354 12.55 1.96 -7.07
N ARG A 355 11.62 2.19 -8.00
CA ARG A 355 11.14 3.52 -8.37
C ARG A 355 10.55 4.26 -7.18
N ARG A 356 9.76 3.59 -6.35
CA ARG A 356 9.15 4.20 -5.16
C ARG A 356 10.14 4.42 -4.03
N ILE A 357 11.06 3.49 -3.81
CA ILE A 357 12.14 3.69 -2.85
C ILE A 357 13.01 4.87 -3.27
N ALA A 358 13.46 4.90 -4.53
CA ALA A 358 14.34 5.95 -5.06
C ALA A 358 13.67 7.33 -5.11
N ALA A 359 12.37 7.41 -5.38
CA ALA A 359 11.63 8.67 -5.39
C ALA A 359 11.56 9.33 -4.00
N ASP A 360 11.56 8.52 -2.95
CA ASP A 360 11.53 8.97 -1.56
C ASP A 360 12.93 8.95 -0.91
N ALA A 361 13.97 8.49 -1.62
CA ALA A 361 15.27 8.22 -1.03
C ALA A 361 16.06 9.49 -0.70
N ARG A 362 16.79 9.47 0.42
CA ARG A 362 17.69 10.55 0.81
C ARG A 362 18.97 10.58 0.00
N THR A 363 19.44 9.40 -0.38
CA THR A 363 20.60 9.21 -1.26
C THR A 363 20.15 8.71 -2.63
N PRO A 364 20.70 9.23 -3.74
CA PRO A 364 20.34 8.78 -5.08
C PRO A 364 20.56 7.27 -5.27
N ILE A 365 19.55 6.58 -5.80
CA ILE A 365 19.61 5.16 -6.17
C ILE A 365 19.51 5.05 -7.69
N ALA A 366 20.51 4.44 -8.32
CA ALA A 366 20.56 4.29 -9.77
C ALA A 366 19.58 3.21 -10.26
N LEU A 367 18.57 3.61 -11.03
CA LEU A 367 17.53 2.71 -11.54
C LEU A 367 17.85 2.12 -12.92
N ALA A 368 18.78 2.71 -13.67
CA ALA A 368 19.10 2.28 -15.04
C ALA A 368 19.52 0.80 -15.15
N PRO A 369 20.33 0.23 -14.24
CA PRO A 369 20.64 -1.20 -14.28
C PRO A 369 19.40 -2.10 -14.12
N LEU A 370 18.47 -1.73 -13.23
CA LEU A 370 17.24 -2.49 -13.00
C LEU A 370 16.28 -2.39 -14.18
N LEU A 371 16.21 -1.23 -14.84
CA LEU A 371 15.42 -1.06 -16.05
C LEU A 371 15.94 -1.97 -17.18
N ARG A 372 17.26 -2.01 -17.39
CA ARG A 372 17.87 -2.91 -18.39
C ARG A 372 17.62 -4.38 -18.05
N LEU A 373 17.88 -4.79 -16.81
CA LEU A 373 17.59 -6.14 -16.33
C LEU A 373 16.13 -6.54 -16.62
N HIS A 374 15.19 -5.65 -16.35
CA HIS A 374 13.78 -5.89 -16.61
C HIS A 374 13.47 -6.01 -18.11
N GLN A 375 14.00 -5.11 -18.94
CA GLN A 375 13.82 -5.16 -20.40
C GLN A 375 14.37 -6.45 -21.01
N ASP A 376 15.57 -6.87 -20.60
CA ASP A 376 16.20 -8.09 -21.08
C ASP A 376 15.38 -9.34 -20.67
N THR A 377 14.87 -9.35 -19.44
CA THR A 377 14.03 -10.45 -18.92
C THR A 377 12.67 -10.50 -19.62
N ALA A 378 12.04 -9.34 -19.85
CA ALA A 378 10.75 -9.25 -20.51
C ALA A 378 10.82 -9.63 -21.99
N ALA A 379 11.89 -9.26 -22.69
CA ALA A 379 12.10 -9.64 -24.09
C ALA A 379 12.27 -11.15 -24.30
N ALA A 380 12.77 -11.87 -23.29
CA ALA A 380 12.99 -13.31 -23.34
C ALA A 380 11.77 -14.15 -22.92
N ALA A 381 10.72 -13.53 -22.40
CA ALA A 381 9.61 -14.24 -21.77
C ALA A 381 8.39 -14.37 -22.69
N ASP A 382 7.81 -15.57 -22.74
CA ASP A 382 6.46 -15.79 -23.26
C ASP A 382 5.47 -15.65 -22.09
N ALA A 383 5.00 -14.43 -21.86
CA ALA A 383 4.21 -14.09 -20.67
C ALA A 383 2.71 -14.09 -20.99
N SER A 384 1.94 -14.83 -20.18
CA SER A 384 0.47 -14.76 -20.22
C SER A 384 -0.03 -13.32 -20.01
N PRO A 385 -1.17 -12.93 -20.60
CA PRO A 385 -1.75 -11.63 -20.35
C PRO A 385 -2.24 -11.58 -18.88
N GLY A 386 -1.62 -10.73 -18.06
CA GLY A 386 -1.93 -10.66 -16.64
C GLY A 386 -1.23 -9.51 -15.94
N PHE A 387 -1.84 -9.04 -14.86
CA PHE A 387 -1.27 -7.96 -14.05
C PHE A 387 -0.11 -8.47 -13.18
N LEU A 388 -0.34 -9.42 -12.26
CA LEU A 388 0.70 -9.79 -11.29
C LEU A 388 1.86 -10.61 -11.87
N ASP A 389 1.56 -11.58 -12.73
CA ASP A 389 2.56 -12.53 -13.24
C ASP A 389 2.69 -12.47 -14.77
N GLY A 390 2.07 -11.47 -15.40
CA GLY A 390 1.91 -11.39 -16.85
C GLY A 390 2.49 -10.14 -17.50
N SER A 391 2.36 -10.06 -18.82
CA SER A 391 2.92 -8.99 -19.66
C SER A 391 2.41 -7.60 -19.30
N ALA A 392 1.13 -7.46 -18.94
CA ALA A 392 0.54 -6.16 -18.59
C ALA A 392 1.23 -5.51 -17.38
N GLY A 393 1.58 -6.30 -16.36
CA GLY A 393 2.34 -5.80 -15.21
C GLY A 393 3.78 -5.42 -15.56
N ALA A 394 4.42 -6.21 -16.42
CA ALA A 394 5.76 -5.93 -16.92
C ALA A 394 5.81 -4.60 -17.68
N GLU A 395 4.87 -4.39 -18.61
CA GLU A 395 4.78 -3.15 -19.38
C GLU A 395 4.49 -1.92 -18.49
N LEU A 396 3.59 -2.06 -17.51
CA LEU A 396 3.32 -1.00 -16.53
C LEU A 396 4.56 -0.61 -15.72
N ALA A 397 5.39 -1.58 -15.36
CA ALA A 397 6.63 -1.33 -14.65
C ALA A 397 7.65 -0.56 -15.50
N VAL A 398 7.59 -0.63 -16.83
CA VAL A 398 8.37 0.25 -17.72
C VAL A 398 7.75 1.63 -17.77
N ALA A 399 6.44 1.71 -18.00
CA ALA A 399 5.69 2.96 -18.25
C ALA A 399 5.82 4.00 -17.12
N GLY A 400 5.97 3.58 -15.87
CA GLY A 400 6.07 4.52 -14.74
C GLY A 400 5.15 4.16 -13.59
N THR A 401 5.20 4.95 -12.54
CA THR A 401 4.27 4.88 -11.40
C THR A 401 3.34 6.11 -11.33
N THR A 402 3.22 6.83 -12.45
CA THR A 402 2.49 8.12 -12.58
C THR A 402 0.98 7.98 -12.36
N THR A 403 0.38 6.87 -12.78
CA THR A 403 -1.06 6.61 -12.56
C THR A 403 -1.36 5.96 -11.19
N SER A 404 -0.34 5.78 -10.36
CA SER A 404 -0.43 5.11 -9.05
C SER A 404 -1.12 3.74 -9.10
N TRP A 405 -0.99 3.01 -10.22
CA TRP A 405 -1.46 1.63 -10.34
C TRP A 405 -0.81 0.73 -9.29
N ASP A 406 0.39 1.08 -8.86
CA ASP A 406 1.22 0.40 -7.86
C ASP A 406 0.75 0.59 -6.42
N ALA A 407 -0.32 1.37 -6.18
CA ALA A 407 -0.99 1.42 -4.88
C ALA A 407 -1.53 0.04 -4.46
N CYS A 408 -1.94 -0.80 -5.42
CA CYS A 408 -2.35 -2.19 -5.13
C CYS A 408 -1.19 -3.08 -4.65
N LEU A 409 0.05 -2.64 -4.86
CA LEU A 409 1.27 -3.26 -4.36
C LEU A 409 1.76 -2.64 -3.03
N LEU A 410 0.95 -1.76 -2.42
CA LEU A 410 1.28 -1.05 -1.17
C LEU A 410 2.55 -0.19 -1.28
N LEU A 411 2.87 0.31 -2.48
CA LEU A 411 4.08 1.10 -2.70
C LEU A 411 3.85 2.61 -2.56
N CYS A 412 2.61 3.10 -2.67
CA CYS A 412 2.24 4.53 -2.59
C CYS A 412 0.80 4.77 -2.13
#